data_AF-A0A0S8J9X9-F1
#
_entry.id   AF-A0A0S8J9X9-F1
#
_cell.length_a   1.000
_cell.length_b   1.000
_cell.length_c   1.000
_cell.angle_alpha   90.00
_cell.angle_beta   90.00
_cell.angle_gamma   90.00
#
_symmetry.space_group_name_H-M   'P 1'
#
loop_
_entity.id
_entity.type
_entity.pdbx_description
1 polymer ?
#
loop_
_entity_poly.entity_id
_entity_poly.type
_entity_poly.pdbx_seq_one_letter_code
_entity_poly.pdbx_strand_id
1 'polypeptide(L)'
;IILDALHVFEATTATQVRKRLRRFCDKWWSKEPKAVRNFVKGFEYCLTYLEYPDPIRTMLKTNNPIERYLQELRRRIIPMRAFNNSKSVERIIYGLIAYVLNQSQDVPNNKFTQFA
;
A
#
# COMPACT_ATOMS: atom_id res chain seq x y z
N ILE A 1 -12.68 12.70 0.67
CA ILE A 1 -12.78 11.40 -0.03
C ILE A 1 -11.98 10.29 0.68
N ILE A 2 -10.72 10.52 1.06
CA ILE A 2 -9.84 9.51 1.68
C ILE A 2 -10.44 8.91 2.96
N LEU A 3 -10.88 9.75 3.91
CA LEU A 3 -11.49 9.28 5.17
C LEU A 3 -12.73 8.39 4.93
N ASP A 4 -13.58 8.76 3.98
CA ASP A 4 -14.77 7.96 3.65
C ASP A 4 -14.37 6.63 2.97
N ALA A 5 -13.28 6.61 2.20
CA ALA A 5 -12.74 5.39 1.59
C ALA A 5 -12.13 4.45 2.65
N LEU A 6 -11.42 4.98 3.63
CA LEU A 6 -10.91 4.22 4.78
C LEU A 6 -12.04 3.58 5.57
N HIS A 7 -13.12 4.34 5.81
CA HIS A 7 -14.30 3.85 6.51
C HIS A 7 -14.94 2.63 5.82
N VAL A 8 -14.80 2.48 4.48
CA VAL A 8 -15.26 1.26 3.78
C VAL A 8 -14.54 0.01 4.29
N PHE A 9 -13.22 0.09 4.52
CA PHE A 9 -12.36 -1.03 4.95
C PHE A 9 -12.37 -1.28 6.47
N GLU A 10 -12.95 -0.39 7.27
CA GLU A 10 -13.13 -0.59 8.72
C GLU A 10 -14.24 -1.61 9.05
N ALA A 11 -15.08 -1.99 8.08
CA ALA A 11 -16.12 -2.99 8.32
C ALA A 11 -15.55 -4.40 8.54
N THR A 12 -16.24 -5.18 9.37
CA THR A 12 -15.82 -6.53 9.80
C THR A 12 -16.38 -7.64 8.92
N THR A 13 -17.40 -7.35 8.12
CA THR A 13 -18.09 -8.32 7.26
C THR A 13 -18.22 -7.81 5.83
N ALA A 14 -18.17 -8.73 4.86
CA ALA A 14 -18.25 -8.38 3.44
C ALA A 14 -19.57 -7.64 3.09
N THR A 15 -20.67 -7.99 3.75
CA THR A 15 -21.97 -7.32 3.58
C THR A 15 -21.93 -5.86 4.04
N GLN A 16 -21.31 -5.59 5.20
CA GLN A 16 -21.12 -4.23 5.70
C GLN A 16 -20.18 -3.42 4.78
N VAL A 17 -19.09 -4.03 4.33
CA VAL A 17 -18.15 -3.38 3.39
C VAL A 17 -18.89 -2.95 2.11
N ARG A 18 -19.68 -3.84 1.49
CA ARG A 18 -20.46 -3.51 0.28
C ARG A 18 -21.50 -2.42 0.54
N LYS A 19 -22.15 -2.42 1.70
CA LYS A 19 -23.09 -1.35 2.09
C LYS A 19 -22.39 0.00 2.23
N ARG A 20 -21.19 0.02 2.84
CA ARG A 20 -20.38 1.23 2.99
C ARG A 20 -19.85 1.71 1.63
N LEU A 21 -19.41 0.79 0.77
CA LEU A 21 -18.99 1.09 -0.60
C LEU A 21 -20.11 1.76 -1.39
N ARG A 22 -21.34 1.25 -1.32
CA ARG A 22 -22.48 1.87 -2.00
C ARG A 22 -22.70 3.31 -1.55
N ARG A 23 -22.70 3.55 -0.23
CA ARG A 23 -22.81 4.92 0.34
C ARG A 23 -21.65 5.83 -0.10
N PHE A 24 -20.43 5.28 -0.16
CA PHE A 24 -19.27 6.01 -0.67
C PHE A 24 -19.47 6.43 -2.13
N CYS A 25 -19.91 5.50 -2.98
CA CYS A 25 -20.21 5.78 -4.38
C CYS A 25 -21.30 6.85 -4.51
N ASP A 26 -22.44 6.69 -3.82
CA ASP A 26 -23.55 7.64 -3.88
C ASP A 26 -23.11 9.07 -3.46
N LYS A 27 -22.25 9.17 -2.43
CA LYS A 27 -21.73 10.45 -1.92
C LYS A 27 -20.73 11.13 -2.87
N TRP A 28 -19.87 10.35 -3.52
CA TRP A 28 -18.73 10.87 -4.27
C TRP A 28 -18.88 10.82 -5.79
N TRP A 29 -19.87 10.11 -6.33
CA TRP A 29 -20.03 9.95 -7.78
C TRP A 29 -20.25 11.28 -8.51
N SER A 30 -21.02 12.19 -7.92
CA SER A 30 -21.29 13.51 -8.50
C SER A 30 -20.10 14.47 -8.39
N LYS A 31 -19.25 14.31 -7.37
CA LYS A 31 -18.11 15.22 -7.10
C LYS A 31 -16.83 14.77 -7.78
N GLU A 32 -16.53 13.47 -7.68
CA GLU A 32 -15.24 12.88 -8.07
C GLU A 32 -15.42 11.53 -8.79
N PRO A 33 -16.10 11.50 -9.96
CA PRO A 33 -16.44 10.26 -10.65
C PRO A 33 -15.22 9.43 -11.05
N LYS A 34 -14.09 10.07 -11.39
CA LYS A 34 -12.84 9.38 -11.74
C LYS A 34 -12.24 8.65 -10.54
N ALA A 35 -12.21 9.29 -9.37
CA ALA A 35 -11.72 8.68 -8.14
C ALA A 35 -12.59 7.49 -7.72
N VAL A 36 -13.92 7.64 -7.81
CA VAL A 36 -14.85 6.53 -7.50
C VAL A 36 -14.67 5.35 -8.46
N ARG A 37 -14.54 5.59 -9.77
CA ARG A 37 -14.26 4.50 -10.73
C ARG A 37 -12.98 3.75 -10.39
N ASN A 38 -11.91 4.47 -10.09
CA ASN A 38 -10.64 3.85 -9.71
C ASN A 38 -10.75 3.07 -8.40
N PHE A 39 -11.51 3.58 -7.43
CA PHE A 39 -11.72 2.91 -6.15
C PHE A 39 -12.54 1.62 -6.28
N VAL A 40 -13.57 1.62 -7.12
CA VAL A 40 -14.42 0.45 -7.37
C VAL A 40 -13.72 -0.60 -8.24
N LYS A 41 -12.80 -0.17 -9.11
CA LYS A 41 -12.07 -1.06 -10.01
C LYS A 41 -11.25 -2.10 -9.22
N GLY A 42 -11.64 -3.36 -9.33
CA GLY A 42 -10.96 -4.47 -8.64
C GLY A 42 -11.25 -4.55 -7.14
N PHE A 43 -12.24 -3.81 -6.63
CA PHE A 43 -12.57 -3.77 -5.20
C PHE A 43 -12.90 -5.14 -4.61
N GLU A 44 -13.54 -6.03 -5.38
CA GLU A 44 -13.87 -7.38 -4.92
C GLU A 44 -12.62 -8.20 -4.56
N TYR A 45 -11.49 -8.02 -5.27
CA TYR A 45 -10.22 -8.68 -4.91
C TYR A 45 -9.68 -8.20 -3.57
N CYS A 46 -9.95 -6.94 -3.20
CA CYS A 46 -9.54 -6.40 -1.92
C CYS A 46 -10.25 -7.10 -0.76
N LEU A 47 -11.45 -7.66 -0.94
CA LEU A 47 -12.20 -8.30 0.14
C LEU A 47 -11.52 -9.55 0.73
N THR A 48 -10.54 -10.12 0.03
CA THR A 48 -9.75 -11.27 0.49
C THR A 48 -9.14 -11.07 1.88
N TYR A 49 -8.85 -9.82 2.31
CA TYR A 49 -8.34 -9.58 3.67
C TYR A 49 -9.32 -10.10 4.75
N LEU A 50 -10.63 -10.10 4.48
CA LEU A 50 -11.65 -10.57 5.43
C LEU A 50 -11.54 -12.07 5.74
N GLU A 51 -10.83 -12.84 4.91
CA GLU A 51 -10.62 -14.27 5.14
C GLU A 51 -9.56 -14.55 6.21
N TYR A 52 -8.75 -13.55 6.57
CA TYR A 52 -7.68 -13.68 7.56
C TYR A 52 -8.10 -13.24 8.98
N PRO A 53 -7.42 -13.70 10.05
CA PRO A 53 -7.60 -13.20 11.42
C PRO A 53 -7.26 -11.70 11.60
N ASP A 54 -7.85 -11.05 12.61
CA ASP A 54 -7.73 -9.60 12.85
C ASP A 54 -6.31 -9.02 12.91
N PRO A 55 -5.29 -9.71 13.49
CA PRO A 55 -3.91 -9.21 13.44
C PRO A 55 -3.39 -9.06 12.01
N ILE A 56 -3.67 -10.06 11.17
CA ILE A 56 -3.26 -10.08 9.77
C ILE A 56 -4.10 -9.07 8.97
N ARG A 57 -5.41 -8.94 9.25
CA ARG A 57 -6.27 -7.92 8.62
C ARG A 57 -5.71 -6.52 8.82
N THR A 58 -5.27 -6.19 10.02
CA THR A 58 -4.73 -4.85 10.33
C THR A 58 -3.45 -4.57 9.53
N MET A 59 -2.58 -5.58 9.41
CA MET A 59 -1.37 -5.49 8.60
C MET A 59 -1.68 -5.37 7.10
N LEU A 60 -2.65 -6.13 6.58
CA LEU A 60 -3.01 -6.11 5.15
C LEU A 60 -3.70 -4.81 4.72
N LYS A 61 -4.38 -4.11 5.63
CA LYS A 61 -5.04 -2.83 5.35
C LYS A 61 -4.05 -1.66 5.20
N THR A 62 -2.86 -1.77 5.79
CA THR A 62 -1.85 -0.72 5.71
C THR A 62 -0.91 -0.92 4.53
N ASN A 63 -0.64 0.16 3.80
CA ASN A 63 0.35 0.19 2.73
C ASN A 63 1.73 0.63 3.24
N ASN A 64 1.87 1.00 4.51
CA ASN A 64 3.11 1.56 5.07
C ASN A 64 4.34 0.67 4.80
N PRO A 65 4.30 -0.67 4.96
CA PRO A 65 5.45 -1.51 4.67
C PRO A 65 5.92 -1.42 3.21
N ILE A 66 5.00 -1.52 2.25
CA ILE A 66 5.34 -1.48 0.83
C ILE A 66 5.71 -0.06 0.37
N GLU A 67 5.04 0.98 0.89
CA GLU A 67 5.38 2.37 0.58
C GLU A 67 6.77 2.73 1.08
N ARG A 68 7.10 2.36 2.33
CA ARG A 68 8.43 2.53 2.90
C ARG A 68 9.47 1.78 2.07
N TYR A 69 9.20 0.54 1.69
CA TYR A 69 10.09 -0.25 0.85
C TYR A 69 10.36 0.43 -0.51
N LEU A 70 9.30 0.87 -1.20
CA LEU A 70 9.42 1.59 -2.47
C LEU A 70 10.13 2.94 -2.32
N GLN A 71 9.93 3.62 -1.20
CA GLN A 71 10.61 4.88 -0.89
C GLN A 71 12.12 4.66 -0.70
N GLU A 72 12.53 3.61 0.02
CA GLU A 72 13.95 3.28 0.19
C GLU A 72 14.62 2.88 -1.14
N LEU A 73 13.88 2.17 -2.00
CA LEU A 73 14.33 1.85 -3.34
C LEU A 73 14.49 3.12 -4.19
N ARG A 74 13.48 4.00 -4.21
CA ARG A 74 13.51 5.28 -4.94
C ARG A 74 14.62 6.20 -4.45
N ARG A 75 14.87 6.27 -3.14
CA ARG A 75 15.95 7.09 -2.55
C ARG A 75 17.32 6.75 -3.14
N ARG A 76 17.53 5.49 -3.54
CA ARG A 76 18.80 5.01 -4.13
C ARG A 76 18.83 5.12 -5.65
N ILE A 77 17.69 4.93 -6.30
CA ILE A 77 17.57 4.98 -7.76
C ILE A 77 17.54 6.42 -8.31
N ILE A 78 16.78 7.33 -7.69
CA ILE A 78 16.58 8.70 -8.19
C ILE A 78 17.90 9.46 -8.41
N PRO A 79 18.91 9.40 -7.52
CA PRO A 79 20.18 10.08 -7.72
C PRO A 79 20.97 9.62 -8.96
N MET A 80 20.71 8.41 -9.47
CA MET A 80 21.40 7.85 -10.63
C MET A 80 20.99 8.54 -11.94
N ARG A 81 19.83 9.21 -11.96
CA ARG A 81 19.21 9.98 -13.09
C ARG A 81 18.88 9.16 -14.34
N ALA A 82 19.82 8.40 -14.88
CA ALA A 82 19.66 7.60 -16.08
C ALA A 82 20.44 6.28 -15.99
N PHE A 83 19.99 5.29 -16.75
CA PHE A 83 20.64 4.00 -16.88
C PHE A 83 21.05 3.76 -18.32
N ASN A 84 22.21 3.15 -18.53
CA ASN A 84 22.78 2.96 -19.86
C ASN A 84 22.02 1.91 -20.70
N ASN A 85 21.45 0.89 -20.07
CA ASN A 85 20.60 -0.12 -20.72
C ASN A 85 19.73 -0.86 -19.69
N SER A 86 18.73 -1.61 -20.16
CA SER A 86 17.79 -2.38 -19.32
C SER A 86 18.49 -3.41 -18.43
N LYS A 87 19.51 -4.12 -18.95
CA LYS A 87 20.30 -5.09 -18.16
C LYS A 87 21.03 -4.45 -16.98
N SER A 88 21.42 -3.17 -17.11
CA SER A 88 22.04 -2.42 -16.01
C SER A 88 21.01 -2.08 -14.92
N VAL A 89 19.78 -1.72 -15.32
CA VAL A 89 18.68 -1.47 -14.39
C VAL A 89 18.40 -2.73 -13.58
N GLU A 90 18.26 -3.87 -14.24
CA GLU A 90 17.96 -5.15 -13.60
C GLU A 90 19.03 -5.53 -12.57
N ARG A 91 20.32 -5.45 -12.94
CA ARG A 91 21.43 -5.73 -12.02
C ARG A 91 21.44 -4.80 -10.81
N ILE A 92 21.18 -3.50 -11.02
CA ILE A 92 21.16 -2.51 -9.93
C ILE A 92 19.96 -2.77 -9.01
N ILE A 93 18.76 -2.95 -9.56
CA ILE A 93 17.56 -3.26 -8.77
C ILE A 93 17.76 -4.55 -7.98
N TYR A 94 18.22 -5.61 -8.63
CA TYR A 94 18.54 -6.87 -7.97
C TYR A 94 19.55 -6.66 -6.83
N GLY A 95 20.64 -5.94 -7.12
CA GLY A 95 21.68 -5.66 -6.12
C GLY A 95 21.16 -4.90 -4.90
N LEU A 96 20.31 -3.89 -5.12
CA LEU A 96 19.68 -3.12 -4.04
C LEU A 96 18.73 -3.99 -3.22
N ILE A 97 17.92 -4.82 -3.86
CA ILE A 97 16.98 -5.70 -3.16
C ILE A 97 17.73 -6.77 -2.37
N ALA A 98 18.59 -7.54 -3.03
CA ALA A 98 19.26 -8.70 -2.45
C ALA A 98 20.29 -8.32 -1.38
N TYR A 99 21.03 -7.22 -1.58
CA TYR A 99 22.16 -6.89 -0.74
C TYR A 99 22.01 -5.60 0.06
N VAL A 100 20.91 -4.86 -0.04
CA VAL A 100 20.73 -3.62 0.75
C VAL A 100 19.41 -3.62 1.52
N LEU A 101 18.29 -3.88 0.83
CA LEU A 101 16.97 -3.79 1.43
C LEU A 101 16.61 -5.04 2.24
N ASN A 102 17.02 -6.22 1.76
CA ASN A 102 16.71 -7.50 2.40
C ASN A 102 17.81 -8.00 3.35
N GLN A 103 18.81 -7.17 3.68
CA GLN A 103 19.76 -7.53 4.72
C GLN A 103 19.02 -7.61 6.07
N SER A 104 19.16 -8.74 6.76
CA SER A 104 18.64 -8.94 8.11
C SER A 104 19.15 -7.83 9.02
N GLN A 105 18.23 -7.13 9.69
CA GLN A 105 18.57 -6.24 10.77
C GLN A 105 19.00 -7.12 11.96
N ASP A 106 20.29 -7.34 12.16
CA ASP A 106 20.82 -7.97 13.38
C ASP A 106 20.67 -7.06 14.63
N VAL A 107 19.81 -6.03 14.58
CA VAL A 107 19.55 -5.13 15.70
C VAL A 107 18.10 -4.64 15.64
N PRO A 108 17.34 -4.69 16.76
CA PRO A 108 15.99 -4.14 16.80
C PRO A 108 16.05 -2.63 16.56
N ASN A 109 15.32 -2.15 15.56
CA ASN A 109 15.27 -0.74 15.20
C ASN A 109 14.35 0.04 16.15
N ASN A 110 14.71 0.08 17.44
CA ASN A 110 14.03 0.85 18.49
C ASN A 110 14.40 2.34 18.51
N LYS A 111 15.04 2.86 17.44
CA LYS A 111 15.56 4.24 17.40
C LYS A 111 14.84 5.18 16.42
N PHE A 112 13.73 4.76 15.79
CA PHE A 112 12.94 5.63 14.90
C PHE A 112 11.43 5.69 15.21
N THR A 113 11.03 5.48 16.47
CA THR A 113 9.75 6.00 16.95
C THR A 113 10.00 7.35 17.60
N GLN A 114 9.93 8.42 16.80
CA GLN A 114 9.54 9.71 17.37
C GLN A 114 8.12 9.51 17.88
N PHE A 115 7.98 9.33 19.19
CA PHE A 115 6.70 9.48 19.86
C PHE A 115 6.30 10.95 19.67
N ALA A 116 5.19 11.17 18.97
CA ALA A 116 4.49 12.44 18.96
C ALA A 116 3.69 12.61 20.26
#